data_AF-A0A3P8ARP3-F1
#
_entry.id   AF-A0A3P8ARP3-F1
#
_cell.length_a   1.000
_cell.length_b   1.000
_cell.length_c   1.000
_cell.angle_alpha   90.00
_cell.angle_beta   90.00
_cell.angle_gamma   90.00
#
_symmetry.space_group_name_H-M   'P 1'
#
loop_
_entity.id
_entity.type
_entity.pdbx_description
1 polymer ?
#
loop_
_entity_poly.entity_id
_entity_poly.type
_entity_poly.pdbx_seq_one_letter_code
_entity_poly.pdbx_strand_id
1 'polypeptide(L)'
;MTRTRYTIDKDLSTLAVGTPYPNLAHVALGFEGASYKDPDFVAFCVLHMLLGGGGSFSAGGPGKGMYTRLYTEVMNRCHWIYGATAFNHSYADAGLFCVHASSDPEKINDVLVIILDQFFKLLKSVEKEELERAKIQLKSQLMMNLEVRPVMFEDLARQVIGHGYRRKPQEYLEKIDSVSAEDIVRIGERMLAGRPSLVGYGDIGKLAVSVSRAFSPEY
;
A
#
# COMPACT_ATOMS: atom_id res chain seq x y z
N MET A 1 29.91 8.84 1.46
CA MET A 1 28.89 7.82 1.11
C MET A 1 28.46 7.12 2.38
N THR A 2 27.35 7.57 2.97
CA THR A 2 26.83 7.07 4.25
C THR A 2 26.16 5.71 4.00
N ARG A 3 26.76 4.62 4.49
CA ARG A 3 26.16 3.28 4.42
C ARG A 3 24.95 3.24 5.35
N THR A 4 23.75 3.22 4.79
CA THR A 4 22.51 2.92 5.53
C THR A 4 22.60 1.48 6.02
N ARG A 5 22.76 1.29 7.33
CA ARG A 5 22.71 -0.04 7.97
C ARG A 5 21.24 -0.50 7.98
N TYR A 6 20.97 -1.66 7.42
CA TYR A 6 19.69 -2.35 7.60
C TYR A 6 19.88 -3.43 8.66
N THR A 7 19.01 -3.45 9.66
CA THR A 7 18.99 -4.51 10.67
C THR A 7 17.95 -5.53 10.20
N ILE A 8 18.35 -6.79 9.95
CA ILE A 8 17.38 -7.88 9.89
C ILE A 8 16.87 -8.04 11.31
N ASP A 9 15.72 -7.45 11.60
CA ASP A 9 15.16 -7.42 12.95
C ASP A 9 14.60 -8.80 13.33
N LYS A 10 14.16 -9.60 12.34
CA LYS A 10 13.59 -10.93 12.57
C LYS A 10 13.60 -11.82 11.31
N ASP A 11 14.11 -13.04 11.43
CA ASP A 11 13.94 -14.10 10.44
C ASP A 11 12.67 -14.91 10.80
N LEU A 12 11.74 -15.03 9.86
CA LEU A 12 10.45 -15.71 10.03
C LEU A 12 10.36 -17.02 9.22
N SER A 13 11.48 -17.48 8.65
CA SER A 13 11.53 -18.72 7.85
C SER A 13 10.99 -19.95 8.59
N THR A 14 11.10 -19.98 9.93
CA THR A 14 10.59 -21.06 10.78
C THR A 14 9.08 -21.03 11.04
N LEU A 15 8.37 -19.97 10.62
CA LEU A 15 6.93 -19.81 10.85
C LEU A 15 6.08 -20.24 9.64
N ALA A 16 6.70 -20.53 8.49
CA ALA A 16 5.98 -20.96 7.30
C ALA A 16 5.63 -22.46 7.39
N VAL A 17 4.34 -22.78 7.53
CA VAL A 17 3.81 -24.15 7.52
C VAL A 17 3.04 -24.34 6.21
N GLY A 18 3.58 -25.09 5.24
CA GLY A 18 2.86 -25.41 4.00
C GLY A 18 3.69 -26.14 2.94
N THR A 19 3.00 -26.82 2.02
CA THR A 19 3.57 -27.42 0.80
C THR A 19 4.14 -26.35 -0.14
N PRO A 20 5.21 -26.62 -0.90
CA PRO A 20 5.82 -25.63 -1.78
C PRO A 20 4.85 -25.26 -2.91
N TYR A 21 4.24 -24.07 -2.81
CA TYR A 21 3.57 -23.40 -3.92
C TYR A 21 4.60 -23.07 -5.02
N PRO A 22 4.19 -22.79 -6.28
CA PRO A 22 5.11 -22.29 -7.31
C PRO A 22 6.03 -21.22 -6.74
N ASN A 23 7.33 -21.33 -7.05
CA ASN A 23 8.39 -20.53 -6.43
C ASN A 23 8.22 -19.05 -6.80
N LEU A 24 7.36 -18.33 -6.07
CA LEU A 24 7.18 -16.89 -6.17
C LEU A 24 7.89 -16.22 -5.01
N ALA A 25 8.51 -15.09 -5.31
CA ALA A 25 9.03 -14.19 -4.31
C ALA A 25 8.00 -13.09 -4.05
N HIS A 26 7.77 -12.81 -2.78
CA HIS A 26 6.86 -11.79 -2.30
C HIS A 26 7.67 -10.70 -1.60
N VAL A 27 7.30 -9.45 -1.85
CA VAL A 27 7.89 -8.29 -1.17
C VAL A 27 6.79 -7.33 -0.77
N ALA A 28 6.90 -6.79 0.44
CA ALA A 28 6.07 -5.69 0.91
C ALA A 28 6.97 -4.54 1.38
N LEU A 29 6.85 -3.39 0.72
CA LEU A 29 7.50 -2.15 1.13
C LEU A 29 6.46 -1.26 1.82
N GLY A 30 6.70 -0.93 3.08
CA GLY A 30 5.82 -0.11 3.91
C GLY A 30 6.48 1.15 4.44
N PHE A 31 5.67 2.18 4.62
CA PHE A 31 6.01 3.44 5.25
C PHE A 31 5.01 3.74 6.38
N GLU A 32 5.39 4.63 7.28
CA GLU A 32 4.46 5.16 8.27
C GLU A 32 3.28 5.84 7.56
N GLY A 33 2.08 5.32 7.82
CA GLY A 33 0.83 5.87 7.32
C GLY A 33 0.20 6.83 8.32
N ALA A 34 -1.12 7.01 8.22
CA ALA A 34 -1.88 7.86 9.12
C ALA A 34 -2.76 7.05 10.08
N SER A 35 -2.84 7.51 11.33
CA SER A 35 -3.91 7.12 12.24
C SER A 35 -5.27 7.54 11.67
N TYR A 36 -6.34 6.81 12.00
CA TYR A 36 -7.70 7.24 11.61
C TYR A 36 -8.13 8.58 12.26
N LYS A 37 -7.37 9.09 13.24
CA LYS A 37 -7.56 10.41 13.87
C LYS A 37 -6.75 11.53 13.22
N ASP A 38 -5.78 11.19 12.37
CA ASP A 38 -4.92 12.15 11.69
C ASP A 38 -5.74 12.94 10.64
N PRO A 39 -5.53 14.27 10.49
CA PRO A 39 -6.18 15.06 9.44
C PRO A 39 -5.93 14.51 8.02
N ASP A 40 -4.79 13.86 7.79
CA ASP A 40 -4.40 13.29 6.50
C ASP A 40 -5.05 11.94 6.20
N PHE A 41 -5.80 11.36 7.14
CA PHE A 41 -6.39 10.01 6.99
C PHE A 41 -7.15 9.82 5.66
N VAL A 42 -7.96 10.81 5.27
CA VAL A 42 -8.74 10.72 4.03
C VAL A 42 -7.84 10.83 2.80
N ALA A 43 -6.77 11.64 2.85
CA ALA A 43 -5.79 11.72 1.78
C ALA A 43 -5.06 10.37 1.58
N PHE A 44 -4.71 9.66 2.66
CA PHE A 44 -4.17 8.30 2.59
C PHE A 44 -5.16 7.28 1.99
N CYS A 45 -6.46 7.41 2.28
CA CYS A 45 -7.49 6.59 1.65
C CYS A 45 -7.60 6.86 0.14
N VAL A 46 -7.52 8.13 -0.28
CA VAL A 46 -7.50 8.50 -1.71
C VAL A 46 -6.23 7.98 -2.38
N LEU A 47 -5.07 8.11 -1.73
CA LEU A 47 -3.80 7.58 -2.23
C LEU A 47 -3.85 6.06 -2.43
N HIS A 48 -4.44 5.31 -1.47
CA HIS A 48 -4.67 3.88 -1.63
C HIS A 48 -5.47 3.60 -2.91
N MET A 49 -6.58 4.32 -3.11
CA MET A 49 -7.40 4.12 -4.30
C MET A 49 -6.70 4.51 -5.61
N LEU A 50 -5.84 5.52 -5.57
CA LEU A 50 -5.06 6.01 -6.70
C LEU A 50 -3.98 5.01 -7.13
N LEU A 51 -3.20 4.51 -6.16
CA LEU A 51 -2.18 3.49 -6.43
C LEU A 51 -2.82 2.15 -6.81
N GLY A 52 -3.84 1.74 -6.06
CA GLY A 52 -4.66 0.56 -6.32
C GLY A 52 -3.85 -0.71 -6.55
N GLY A 53 -3.98 -1.29 -7.74
CA GLY A 53 -3.29 -2.50 -8.14
C GLY A 53 -4.19 -3.72 -8.30
N GLY A 54 -3.61 -4.91 -8.22
CA GLY A 54 -4.33 -6.17 -8.40
C GLY A 54 -3.41 -7.35 -8.66
N GLY A 55 -4.01 -8.51 -8.94
CA GLY A 55 -3.32 -9.70 -9.43
C GLY A 55 -3.41 -9.79 -10.95
N SER A 56 -2.37 -10.34 -11.59
CA SER A 56 -2.28 -10.52 -13.05
C SER A 56 -3.36 -11.46 -13.58
N PHE A 57 -3.91 -12.31 -12.71
CA PHE A 57 -5.12 -13.06 -12.97
C PHE A 57 -6.28 -12.49 -12.15
N SER A 58 -7.15 -11.71 -12.80
CA SER A 58 -8.42 -11.26 -12.23
C SER A 58 -9.54 -11.50 -13.23
N ALA A 59 -10.32 -12.56 -13.02
CA ALA A 59 -11.52 -12.82 -13.79
C ALA A 59 -12.61 -11.84 -13.36
N GLY A 60 -12.71 -10.69 -14.01
CA GLY A 60 -13.95 -9.90 -14.01
C GLY A 60 -13.88 -8.62 -14.82
N GLY A 61 -14.96 -7.86 -14.77
CA GLY A 61 -15.20 -6.75 -15.67
C GLY A 61 -14.56 -5.42 -15.25
N PRO A 62 -14.88 -4.35 -16.02
CA PRO A 62 -14.49 -2.98 -15.71
C PRO A 62 -14.87 -2.58 -14.26
N GLY A 63 -14.09 -1.66 -13.67
CA GLY A 63 -14.33 -1.15 -12.31
C GLY A 63 -13.48 -1.78 -11.21
N LYS A 64 -12.65 -2.78 -11.53
CA LYS A 64 -11.74 -3.44 -10.58
C LYS A 64 -10.39 -2.72 -10.33
N GLY A 65 -10.26 -1.47 -10.78
CA GLY A 65 -9.01 -0.71 -10.62
C GLY A 65 -7.95 -0.93 -11.71
N MET A 66 -8.32 -1.37 -12.91
CA MET A 66 -7.39 -1.59 -14.03
C MET A 66 -6.68 -0.32 -14.54
N TYR A 67 -7.18 0.87 -14.16
CA TYR A 67 -6.61 2.18 -14.49
C TYR A 67 -5.85 2.81 -13.31
N THR A 68 -5.55 2.04 -12.27
CA THR A 68 -4.77 2.53 -11.12
C THR A 68 -3.28 2.50 -11.47
N ARG A 69 -2.45 3.33 -10.81
CA ARG A 69 -1.04 3.47 -11.18
C ARG A 69 -0.29 2.14 -11.13
N LEU A 70 -0.48 1.33 -10.08
CA LEU A 70 0.18 0.03 -9.99
C LEU A 70 -0.28 -0.92 -11.10
N TYR A 71 -1.52 -0.82 -11.57
CA TYR A 71 -1.97 -1.63 -12.67
C TYR A 71 -1.36 -1.19 -14.01
N THR A 72 -1.43 0.11 -14.33
CA THR A 72 -1.01 0.63 -15.65
C THR A 72 0.50 0.77 -15.81
N GLU A 73 1.19 1.23 -14.77
CA GLU A 73 2.62 1.52 -14.81
C GLU A 73 3.49 0.34 -14.38
N VAL A 74 2.96 -0.57 -13.55
CA VAL A 74 3.71 -1.74 -13.06
C VAL A 74 3.22 -3.00 -13.75
N MET A 75 1.97 -3.42 -13.55
CA MET A 75 1.50 -4.72 -14.04
C MET A 75 1.46 -4.81 -15.57
N ASN A 76 0.91 -3.80 -16.25
CA ASN A 76 0.81 -3.81 -17.72
C ASN A 76 2.18 -3.71 -18.41
N ARG A 77 3.18 -3.12 -17.76
CA ARG A 77 4.54 -2.94 -18.32
C ARG A 77 5.48 -4.08 -17.95
N CYS A 78 5.24 -4.76 -16.84
CA CYS A 78 6.09 -5.80 -16.30
C CYS A 78 5.33 -7.13 -16.23
N HIS A 79 5.28 -7.85 -17.35
CA HIS A 79 4.55 -9.12 -17.51
C HIS A 79 4.96 -10.24 -16.54
N TRP A 80 6.13 -10.11 -15.92
CA TRP A 80 6.72 -11.08 -14.97
C TRP A 80 6.31 -10.80 -13.51
N ILE A 81 5.56 -9.73 -13.25
CA ILE A 81 4.92 -9.45 -11.97
C ILE A 81 3.57 -10.18 -11.93
N TYR A 82 3.33 -10.95 -10.88
CA TYR A 82 2.11 -11.73 -10.67
C TYR A 82 1.03 -10.93 -9.93
N GLY A 83 1.43 -9.92 -9.18
CA GLY A 83 0.51 -8.96 -8.56
C GLY A 83 1.26 -7.83 -7.90
N ALA A 84 0.62 -6.67 -7.81
CA ALA A 84 1.10 -5.52 -7.07
C ALA A 84 -0.11 -4.76 -6.55
N THR A 85 -0.21 -4.56 -5.24
CA THR A 85 -1.38 -3.95 -4.59
C THR A 85 -0.94 -3.03 -3.46
N ALA A 86 -1.50 -1.83 -3.40
CA ALA A 86 -1.35 -0.91 -2.30
C ALA A 86 -2.34 -1.22 -1.17
N PHE A 87 -1.90 -1.02 0.06
CA PHE A 87 -2.68 -1.22 1.27
C PHE A 87 -2.51 -0.02 2.20
N ASN A 88 -3.61 0.38 2.82
CA ASN A 88 -3.63 1.41 3.87
C ASN A 88 -4.25 0.81 5.13
N HIS A 89 -3.45 0.72 6.19
CA HIS A 89 -3.86 0.28 7.51
C HIS A 89 -3.76 1.45 8.49
N SER A 90 -4.87 1.81 9.12
CA SER A 90 -4.93 2.92 10.08
C SER A 90 -5.35 2.42 11.45
N TYR A 91 -4.53 2.72 12.45
CA TYR A 91 -4.74 2.40 13.86
C TYR A 91 -5.04 3.67 14.67
N ALA A 92 -5.23 3.52 15.98
CA ALA A 92 -5.64 4.62 16.86
C ALA A 92 -4.54 5.66 17.11
N ASP A 93 -3.28 5.23 17.01
CA ASP A 93 -2.06 5.98 17.34
C ASP A 93 -1.04 5.99 16.18
N ALA A 94 -1.13 5.03 15.26
CA ALA A 94 -0.23 4.91 14.11
C ALA A 94 -0.97 4.52 12.82
N GLY A 95 -0.25 4.50 11.70
CA GLY A 95 -0.72 3.92 10.45
C GLY A 95 0.41 3.25 9.69
N LEU A 96 0.06 2.42 8.72
CA LEU A 96 0.98 1.73 7.82
C LEU A 96 0.42 1.81 6.41
N PHE A 97 1.20 2.40 5.51
CA PHE A 97 0.91 2.37 4.08
C PHE A 97 1.93 1.50 3.39
N CYS A 98 1.52 0.46 2.66
CA CYS A 98 2.45 -0.45 2.02
C CYS A 98 2.01 -0.87 0.62
N VAL A 99 2.98 -1.25 -0.21
CA VAL A 99 2.75 -1.91 -1.49
C VAL A 99 3.32 -3.31 -1.37
N HIS A 100 2.45 -4.30 -1.57
CA HIS A 100 2.85 -5.70 -1.67
C HIS A 100 2.82 -6.14 -3.12
N ALA A 101 3.87 -6.83 -3.54
CA ALA A 101 4.00 -7.39 -4.88
C ALA A 101 4.57 -8.79 -4.85
N SER A 102 4.25 -9.56 -5.90
CA SER A 102 4.76 -10.91 -6.12
C SER A 102 5.32 -11.04 -7.54
N SER A 103 6.44 -11.75 -7.68
CA SER A 103 7.12 -11.97 -8.96
C SER A 103 7.89 -13.29 -8.99
N ASP A 104 8.48 -13.56 -10.15
CA ASP A 104 9.58 -14.53 -10.25
C ASP A 104 10.75 -14.13 -9.30
N PRO A 105 11.36 -15.09 -8.57
CA PRO A 105 12.49 -14.86 -7.67
C PRO A 105 13.67 -14.13 -8.29
N GLU A 106 13.99 -14.40 -9.56
CA GLU A 106 15.12 -13.76 -10.24
C GLU A 106 14.91 -12.26 -10.48
N LYS A 107 13.66 -11.78 -10.37
CA LYS A 107 13.26 -10.41 -10.65
C LYS A 107 12.80 -9.62 -9.43
N ILE A 108 12.85 -10.20 -8.22
CA ILE A 108 12.29 -9.57 -7.02
C ILE A 108 12.98 -8.23 -6.67
N ASN A 109 14.28 -8.09 -6.97
CA ASN A 109 14.97 -6.82 -6.77
C ASN A 109 14.47 -5.73 -7.73
N ASP A 110 14.20 -6.09 -8.98
CA ASP A 110 13.63 -5.17 -9.97
C ASP A 110 12.24 -4.69 -9.53
N VAL A 111 11.43 -5.56 -8.90
CA VAL A 111 10.13 -5.17 -8.30
C VAL A 111 10.30 -4.07 -7.27
N LEU A 112 11.24 -4.23 -6.34
CA LEU A 112 11.48 -3.26 -5.27
C LEU A 112 11.85 -1.88 -5.86
N VAL A 113 12.72 -1.86 -6.87
CA VAL A 113 13.12 -0.63 -7.56
C VAL A 113 11.91 0.01 -8.26
N ILE A 114 11.07 -0.78 -8.93
CA ILE A 114 9.87 -0.28 -9.60
C ILE A 114 8.87 0.30 -8.59
N ILE A 115 8.63 -0.36 -7.46
CA ILE A 115 7.74 0.16 -6.40
C ILE A 115 8.27 1.49 -5.87
N LEU A 116 9.57 1.57 -5.56
CA LEU A 116 10.20 2.81 -5.11
C LEU A 116 10.05 3.93 -6.14
N ASP A 117 10.25 3.64 -7.43
CA ASP A 117 10.04 4.60 -8.52
C ASP A 117 8.59 5.12 -8.55
N GLN A 118 7.58 4.29 -8.25
CA GLN A 118 6.20 4.76 -8.14
C GLN A 118 5.99 5.76 -7.01
N PHE A 119 6.63 5.55 -5.85
CA PHE A 119 6.60 6.52 -4.75
C PHE A 119 7.32 7.83 -5.12
N PHE A 120 8.45 7.77 -5.82
CA PHE A 120 9.13 8.99 -6.30
C PHE A 120 8.34 9.72 -7.39
N LYS A 121 7.62 8.99 -8.25
CA LYS A 121 6.73 9.58 -9.27
C LYS A 121 5.53 10.30 -8.64
N LEU A 122 4.99 9.78 -7.53
CA LEU A 122 3.96 10.47 -6.75
C LEU A 122 4.40 11.87 -6.31
N LEU A 123 5.69 12.07 -6.00
CA LEU A 123 6.20 13.37 -5.58
C LEU A 123 6.28 14.40 -6.71
N LYS A 124 6.43 13.95 -7.96
CA LYS A 124 6.64 14.85 -9.09
C LYS A 124 5.34 15.41 -9.64
N SER A 125 4.35 14.56 -9.78
CA SER A 125 3.07 14.93 -10.38
C SER A 125 1.99 13.92 -10.02
N VAL A 126 0.80 14.44 -9.78
CA VAL A 126 -0.45 13.67 -9.76
C VAL A 126 -1.38 14.28 -10.79
N GLU A 127 -1.75 13.51 -11.80
CA GLU A 127 -2.65 13.97 -12.86
C GLU A 127 -4.04 14.19 -12.28
N LYS A 128 -4.76 15.18 -12.83
CA LYS A 128 -6.09 15.52 -12.34
C LYS A 128 -7.08 14.37 -12.59
N GLU A 129 -6.98 13.75 -13.75
CA GLU A 129 -7.87 12.68 -14.20
C GLU A 129 -7.74 11.42 -13.34
N GLU A 130 -6.53 11.08 -12.90
CA GLU A 130 -6.33 9.94 -11.98
C GLU A 130 -6.77 10.24 -10.56
N LEU A 131 -6.56 11.46 -10.07
CA LEU A 131 -7.01 11.86 -8.75
C LEU A 131 -8.54 11.85 -8.68
N GLU A 132 -9.21 12.46 -9.65
CA GLU A 132 -10.67 12.47 -9.71
C GLU A 132 -11.25 11.06 -9.87
N ARG A 133 -10.61 10.20 -10.66
CA ARG A 133 -11.00 8.78 -10.75
C ARG A 133 -10.87 8.07 -9.40
N ALA A 134 -9.77 8.29 -8.67
CA ALA A 134 -9.55 7.69 -7.35
C ALA A 134 -10.59 8.17 -6.33
N LYS A 135 -10.91 9.46 -6.32
CA LYS A 135 -11.96 10.04 -5.47
C LYS A 135 -13.33 9.44 -5.78
N ILE A 136 -13.72 9.39 -7.05
CA ILE A 136 -15.01 8.82 -7.48
C ILE A 136 -15.10 7.35 -7.07
N GLN A 137 -14.03 6.57 -7.29
CA GLN A 137 -13.98 5.16 -6.93
C GLN A 137 -14.12 4.97 -5.40
N LEU A 138 -13.41 5.77 -4.60
CA LEU A 138 -13.49 5.71 -3.14
C LEU A 138 -14.89 6.08 -2.63
N LYS A 139 -15.50 7.13 -3.18
CA LYS A 139 -16.88 7.53 -2.86
C LYS A 139 -17.88 6.44 -3.23
N SER A 140 -17.75 5.85 -4.40
CA SER A 140 -18.60 4.74 -4.86
C SER A 140 -18.48 3.55 -3.91
N GLN A 141 -17.25 3.15 -3.58
CA GLN A 141 -17.00 2.03 -2.68
C GLN A 141 -17.58 2.27 -1.27
N LEU A 142 -17.42 3.48 -0.73
CA LEU A 142 -17.99 3.86 0.56
C LEU A 142 -19.52 3.71 0.55
N MET A 143 -20.19 4.29 -0.44
CA MET A 143 -21.65 4.28 -0.51
C MET A 143 -22.22 2.88 -0.74
N MET A 144 -21.61 2.10 -1.65
CA MET A 144 -22.02 0.72 -1.92
C MET A 144 -21.84 -0.19 -0.69
N ASN A 145 -20.73 -0.04 0.03
CA ASN A 145 -20.49 -0.81 1.26
C ASN A 145 -21.56 -0.54 2.33
N LEU A 146 -22.07 0.69 2.40
CA LEU A 146 -23.09 1.08 3.37
C LEU A 146 -24.50 0.55 3.03
N GLU A 147 -24.71 -0.11 1.90
CA GLU A 147 -25.95 -0.83 1.59
C GLU A 147 -26.06 -2.15 2.36
N VAL A 148 -24.92 -2.71 2.79
CA VAL A 148 -24.83 -3.99 3.46
C VAL A 148 -24.98 -3.81 4.97
N ARG A 149 -26.08 -4.32 5.55
CA ARG A 149 -26.42 -4.11 6.98
C ARG A 149 -25.31 -4.50 7.97
N PRO A 150 -24.65 -5.67 7.86
CA PRO A 150 -23.51 -5.99 8.72
C PRO A 150 -22.38 -4.96 8.64
N VAL A 151 -22.06 -4.47 7.43
CA VAL A 151 -21.02 -3.46 7.21
C VAL A 151 -21.44 -2.12 7.83
N MET A 152 -22.70 -1.72 7.69
CA MET A 152 -23.23 -0.51 8.33
C MET A 152 -23.14 -0.58 9.86
N PHE A 153 -23.42 -1.75 10.45
CA PHE A 153 -23.29 -1.94 11.90
C PHE A 153 -21.83 -1.85 12.35
N GLU A 154 -20.92 -2.50 11.61
CA GLU A 154 -19.49 -2.41 11.88
C GLU A 154 -18.95 -0.97 11.75
N ASP A 155 -19.37 -0.24 10.71
CA ASP A 155 -19.08 1.19 10.52
C ASP A 155 -19.49 2.03 11.74
N LEU A 156 -20.75 1.89 12.17
CA LEU A 156 -21.25 2.57 13.38
C LEU A 156 -20.39 2.23 14.60
N ALA A 157 -20.14 0.94 14.85
CA ALA A 157 -19.39 0.48 16.03
C ALA A 157 -17.95 1.01 16.02
N ARG A 158 -17.23 0.90 14.90
CA ARG A 158 -15.84 1.36 14.77
C ARG A 158 -15.74 2.87 14.93
N GLN A 159 -16.65 3.64 14.34
CA GLN A 159 -16.62 5.09 14.47
C GLN A 159 -16.94 5.55 15.91
N VAL A 160 -17.94 4.94 16.56
CA VAL A 160 -18.27 5.28 17.95
C VAL A 160 -17.12 4.91 18.90
N ILE A 161 -16.49 3.75 18.73
CA ILE A 161 -15.33 3.35 19.56
C ILE A 161 -14.11 4.25 19.27
N GLY A 162 -13.83 4.56 18.00
CA GLY A 162 -12.63 5.29 17.62
C GLY A 162 -12.70 6.80 17.82
N HIS A 163 -13.86 7.40 17.56
CA HIS A 163 -14.08 8.86 17.58
C HIS A 163 -15.06 9.33 18.66
N GLY A 164 -15.80 8.42 19.30
CA GLY A 164 -16.86 8.76 20.25
C GLY A 164 -18.20 9.10 19.59
N TYR A 165 -18.25 9.21 18.27
CA TYR A 165 -19.46 9.51 17.51
C TYR A 165 -19.38 8.95 16.09
N ARG A 166 -20.54 8.77 15.44
CA ARG A 166 -20.61 8.37 14.03
C ARG A 166 -20.76 9.61 13.15
N ARG A 167 -19.79 9.84 12.26
CA ARG A 167 -19.89 10.83 11.19
C ARG A 167 -20.88 10.36 10.14
N LYS A 168 -21.61 11.32 9.55
CA LYS A 168 -22.49 11.01 8.42
C LYS A 168 -21.64 10.66 7.20
N PRO A 169 -22.10 9.74 6.32
CA PRO A 169 -21.39 9.43 5.09
C PRO A 169 -21.10 10.67 4.23
N GLN A 170 -22.02 11.63 4.20
CA GLN A 170 -21.88 12.89 3.46
C GLN A 170 -20.64 13.69 3.88
N GLU A 171 -20.30 13.70 5.17
CA GLU A 171 -19.09 14.39 5.66
C GLU A 171 -17.82 13.75 5.10
N TYR A 172 -17.80 12.42 4.90
CA TYR A 172 -16.67 11.76 4.25
C TYR A 172 -16.62 12.04 2.75
N LEU A 173 -17.77 12.14 2.08
CA LEU A 173 -17.81 12.51 0.65
C LEU A 173 -17.20 13.90 0.43
N GLU A 174 -17.58 14.88 1.25
CA GLU A 174 -17.01 16.24 1.21
C GLU A 174 -15.51 16.24 1.47
N LYS A 175 -15.06 15.47 2.47
CA LYS A 175 -13.62 15.34 2.75
C LYS A 175 -12.86 14.70 1.58
N ILE A 176 -13.41 13.66 0.95
CA ILE A 176 -12.78 13.02 -0.22
C ILE A 176 -12.68 14.02 -1.38
N ASP A 177 -13.74 14.80 -1.62
CA ASP A 177 -13.76 15.80 -2.69
C ASP A 177 -12.75 16.92 -2.45
N SER A 178 -12.52 17.29 -1.19
CA SER A 178 -11.55 18.32 -0.80
C SER A 178 -10.09 17.94 -0.98
N VAL A 179 -9.76 16.65 -1.15
CA VAL A 179 -8.36 16.20 -1.30
C VAL A 179 -7.75 16.78 -2.57
N SER A 180 -6.66 17.50 -2.46
CA SER A 180 -5.95 18.09 -3.60
C SER A 180 -4.80 17.21 -4.10
N ALA A 181 -4.24 17.53 -5.27
CA ALA A 181 -3.03 16.84 -5.75
C ALA A 181 -1.83 17.14 -4.83
N GLU A 182 -1.79 18.36 -4.32
CA GLU A 182 -0.79 18.86 -3.37
C GLU A 182 -0.83 18.08 -2.05
N ASP A 183 -2.02 17.70 -1.57
CA ASP A 183 -2.15 16.84 -0.39
C ASP A 183 -1.53 15.46 -0.62
N ILE A 184 -1.73 14.87 -1.80
CA ILE A 184 -1.15 13.57 -2.15
C ILE A 184 0.37 13.65 -2.23
N VAL A 185 0.92 14.70 -2.84
CA VAL A 185 2.37 14.95 -2.89
C VAL A 185 2.92 15.11 -1.47
N ARG A 186 2.28 15.93 -0.63
CA ARG A 186 2.69 16.20 0.75
C ARG A 186 2.71 14.94 1.61
N ILE A 187 1.68 14.09 1.56
CA ILE A 187 1.70 12.83 2.31
C ILE A 187 2.74 11.85 1.74
N GLY A 188 3.01 11.92 0.42
CA GLY A 188 4.10 11.20 -0.23
C GLY A 188 5.46 11.57 0.35
N GLU A 189 5.73 12.87 0.49
CA GLU A 189 6.96 13.39 1.10
C GLU A 189 7.06 12.97 2.57
N ARG A 190 5.95 13.07 3.33
CA ARG A 190 5.88 12.62 4.73
C ARG A 190 6.26 11.15 4.88
N MET A 191 5.72 10.27 4.03
CA MET A 191 6.07 8.84 4.03
C MET A 191 7.56 8.61 3.73
N LEU A 192 8.09 9.26 2.68
CA LEU A 192 9.48 9.09 2.24
C LEU A 192 10.51 9.74 3.17
N ALA A 193 10.11 10.71 3.99
CA ALA A 193 10.94 11.25 5.07
C ALA A 193 11.07 10.28 6.26
N GLY A 194 10.11 9.37 6.42
CA GLY A 194 10.13 8.30 7.43
C GLY A 194 11.09 7.17 7.09
N ARG A 195 11.22 6.20 8.01
CA ARG A 195 12.01 4.99 7.77
C ARG A 195 11.16 3.94 7.02
N PRO A 196 11.56 3.48 5.82
CA PRO A 196 10.87 2.39 5.16
C PRO A 196 11.08 1.07 5.90
N SER A 197 10.05 0.22 5.87
CA SER A 197 10.10 -1.17 6.32
C SER A 197 9.93 -2.11 5.13
N LEU A 198 10.78 -3.13 5.04
CA LEU A 198 10.76 -4.09 3.94
C LEU A 198 10.60 -5.50 4.50
N VAL A 199 9.63 -6.24 3.95
CA VAL A 199 9.40 -7.65 4.28
C VAL A 199 9.47 -8.46 3.00
N GLY A 200 10.24 -9.56 3.03
CA GLY A 200 10.33 -10.53 1.94
C GLY A 200 9.83 -11.90 2.39
N TYR A 201 9.16 -12.63 1.50
CA TYR A 201 8.68 -13.99 1.75
C TYR A 201 8.84 -14.85 0.48
N GLY A 202 9.20 -16.13 0.65
CA GLY A 202 9.53 -17.03 -0.47
C GLY A 202 11.02 -17.01 -0.83
N ASP A 203 11.36 -17.29 -2.09
CA ASP A 203 12.75 -17.27 -2.57
C ASP A 203 13.24 -15.84 -2.82
N ILE A 204 13.80 -15.24 -1.79
CA ILE A 204 14.28 -13.85 -1.78
C ILE A 204 15.81 -13.74 -1.92
N GLY A 205 16.51 -14.80 -2.34
CA GLY A 205 17.98 -14.82 -2.42
C GLY A 205 18.56 -13.76 -3.35
N LYS A 206 17.76 -13.26 -4.29
CA LYS A 206 18.11 -12.21 -5.26
C LYS A 206 17.65 -10.81 -4.85
N LEU A 207 16.91 -10.67 -3.76
CA LEU A 207 16.50 -9.36 -3.25
C LEU A 207 17.76 -8.65 -2.75
N ALA A 208 18.24 -7.66 -3.50
CA ALA A 208 19.44 -6.92 -3.16
C ALA A 208 19.14 -5.89 -2.07
N VAL A 209 18.87 -6.39 -0.86
CA VAL A 209 19.09 -5.61 0.36
C VAL A 209 20.59 -5.60 0.56
N SER A 210 21.22 -4.45 0.77
CA SER A 210 22.65 -4.41 1.05
C SER A 210 22.97 -5.28 2.29
N VAL A 211 23.47 -6.50 2.05
CA VAL A 211 23.90 -7.43 3.08
C VAL A 211 25.22 -6.91 3.65
N SER A 212 25.19 -6.33 4.85
CA SER A 212 26.34 -6.46 5.76
C SER A 212 26.01 -7.58 6.73
N ARG A 213 26.41 -8.81 6.39
CA ARG A 213 26.71 -9.84 7.38
C ARG A 213 27.77 -9.24 8.32
N ALA A 214 27.33 -8.66 9.42
CA ALA A 214 28.12 -8.62 10.64
C ALA A 214 27.55 -9.72 11.54
N PHE A 215 27.73 -10.97 11.11
CA PHE A 215 27.90 -12.02 12.09
C PHE A 215 29.29 -11.79 12.70
N SER A 216 29.33 -11.39 13.95
CA SER A 216 30.41 -11.72 14.85
C SER A 216 29.84 -11.96 16.25
N PRO A 217 30.45 -12.89 16.99
CA PRO A 217 29.79 -13.77 17.97
C PRO A 217 29.69 -13.11 19.36
N GLU A 218 29.23 -13.90 20.33
CA GLU A 218 29.05 -13.62 21.77
C GLU A 218 27.60 -13.20 22.09
N TYR A 219 26.77 -14.07 22.66
CA TYR A 219 26.99 -14.99 23.79
C TYR A 219 26.55 -16.44 23.52
#